data_AF-A0A7K9JAD5-F1
#
_entry.id   AF-A0A7K9JAD5-F1
#
_cell.length_a   1.000
_cell.length_b   1.000
_cell.length_c   1.000
_cell.angle_alpha   90.00
_cell.angle_beta   90.00
_cell.angle_gamma   90.00
#
_symmetry.space_group_name_H-M   'P 1'
#
loop_
_entity.id
_entity.type
_entity.pdbx_description
1 polymer ?
#
loop_
_entity_poly.entity_id
_entity_poly.type
_entity_poly.pdbx_seq_one_letter_code
_entity_poly.pdbx_strand_id
1 'polypeptide(L)'
;TSHVTRIPHSATGQALVERAHQSIKRMLLEQKGGIEVESPSVRLVRALFTLNFLNCSENEPDPPVLRHFHNSARAKLTEHPLVFTKELDSLKITGPYPLI
;
A
#
# COMPACT_ATOMS: atom_id res chain seq x y z
N THR A 1 19.40 5.54 14.12
CA THR A 1 17.98 5.15 14.34
C THR A 1 17.11 6.37 14.16
N SER A 2 16.47 6.51 13.00
CA SER A 2 15.50 7.60 12.78
C SER A 2 14.13 7.09 13.21
N HIS A 3 13.52 7.76 14.19
CA HIS A 3 12.17 7.47 14.64
C HIS A 3 11.31 8.71 14.46
N VAL A 4 10.18 8.56 13.78
CA VAL A 4 9.26 9.66 13.50
C VAL A 4 7.90 9.32 14.11
N THR A 5 7.51 10.06 15.14
CA THR A 5 6.15 10.06 15.66
C THR A 5 5.35 11.13 14.93
N ARG A 6 4.13 10.82 14.51
CA ARG A 6 3.24 11.79 13.86
C ARG A 6 2.39 12.54 14.88
N ILE A 7 1.50 13.40 14.37
CA ILE A 7 0.63 14.27 15.17
C ILE A 7 -0.16 13.41 16.18
N PRO A 8 -0.09 13.74 17.48
CA PRO A 8 -0.85 13.05 18.51
C PRO A 8 -2.34 12.99 18.17
N HIS A 9 -2.96 11.85 18.45
CA HIS A 9 -4.41 11.61 18.24
C HIS A 9 -4.91 11.74 16.79
N SER A 10 -4.02 11.93 15.80
CA SER A 10 -4.39 11.96 14.38
C SER A 10 -4.07 10.64 13.69
N ALA A 11 -5.12 9.91 13.29
CA ALA A 11 -4.97 8.66 12.54
C ALA A 11 -4.49 8.86 11.09
N THR A 12 -4.61 10.08 10.54
CA THR A 12 -4.18 10.41 9.16
C THR A 12 -2.70 10.10 8.95
N GLY A 13 -1.92 10.21 10.03
CA GLY A 13 -0.53 9.81 10.04
C GLY A 13 -0.28 8.32 9.75
N GLN A 14 -1.25 7.44 9.91
CA GLN A 14 -1.06 6.01 9.70
C GLN A 14 -2.10 5.44 8.74
N ALA A 15 -2.75 6.30 7.93
CA ALA A 15 -3.82 5.92 7.03
C ALA A 15 -3.48 4.73 6.11
N LEU A 16 -2.23 4.63 5.64
CA LEU A 16 -1.77 3.49 4.84
C LEU A 16 -1.77 2.18 5.64
N VAL A 17 -1.29 2.22 6.89
CA VAL A 17 -1.27 1.07 7.81
C VAL A 17 -2.71 0.69 8.19
N GLU A 18 -3.56 1.67 8.47
CA GLU A 18 -4.97 1.42 8.78
C GLU A 18 -5.73 0.81 7.59
N ARG A 19 -5.44 1.24 6.36
CA ARG A 19 -5.96 0.59 5.15
C ARG A 19 -5.48 -0.87 5.07
N ALA A 20 -4.21 -1.14 5.37
CA ALA A 20 -3.68 -2.51 5.40
C ALA A 20 -4.38 -3.37 6.46
N HIS A 21 -4.65 -2.82 7.66
CA HIS A 21 -5.43 -3.51 8.69
C HIS A 21 -6.84 -3.89 8.20
N GLN A 22 -7.51 -3.00 7.46
CA GLN A 22 -8.83 -3.30 6.89
C GLN A 22 -8.77 -4.47 5.89
N SER A 23 -7.77 -4.50 5.01
CA SER A 23 -7.57 -5.60 4.06
C SER A 23 -7.33 -6.94 4.76
N ILE A 24 -6.50 -6.96 5.80
CA ILE A 24 -6.22 -8.17 6.60
C ILE A 24 -7.49 -8.65 7.30
N LYS A 25 -8.25 -7.75 7.93
CA LYS A 25 -9.52 -8.10 8.59
C LYS A 25 -10.53 -8.69 7.61
N ARG A 26 -10.64 -8.13 6.40
CA ARG A 26 -11.52 -8.64 5.35
C ARG A 26 -11.15 -10.06 4.95
N MET A 27 -9.87 -10.31 4.63
CA MET A 27 -9.38 -11.64 4.28
C MET A 27 -9.63 -12.67 5.40
N LEU A 28 -9.42 -12.29 6.66
CA LEU A 28 -9.69 -13.16 7.82
C LEU A 28 -11.19 -13.50 8.00
N LEU A 29 -12.09 -12.63 7.55
CA LEU A 29 -13.53 -12.87 7.53
C LEU A 29 -13.92 -13.81 6.39
N GLU A 30 -13.39 -13.58 5.19
CA GLU A 30 -13.63 -14.41 4.00
C GLU A 30 -13.14 -15.85 4.19
N GLN A 31 -12.04 -16.04 4.92
CA GLN A 31 -11.50 -17.36 5.26
C GLN A 31 -12.40 -18.24 6.14
N LYS A 32 -13.48 -17.73 6.74
CA LYS A 32 -14.30 -18.47 7.71
C LYS A 32 -15.12 -19.64 7.12
N GLY A 33 -14.95 -19.97 5.83
CA GLY A 33 -15.70 -21.03 5.14
C GLY A 33 -15.07 -22.44 5.11
N GLY A 34 -14.01 -22.73 5.90
CA GLY A 34 -13.36 -24.04 5.95
C GLY A 34 -13.93 -25.01 7.00
N ILE A 35 -13.82 -26.32 6.74
CA ILE A 35 -14.35 -27.42 7.57
C ILE A 35 -13.56 -27.62 8.89
N GLU A 36 -12.31 -27.15 8.97
CA GLU A 36 -11.44 -27.36 10.13
C GLU A 36 -11.23 -26.10 10.98
N VAL A 37 -11.20 -26.29 12.31
CA VAL A 37 -10.85 -25.24 13.28
C VAL A 37 -9.34 -25.02 13.28
N GLU A 38 -8.88 -24.16 12.38
CA GLU A 38 -7.48 -23.75 12.34
C GLU A 38 -7.11 -22.79 13.48
N SER A 39 -5.85 -22.86 13.94
CA SER A 39 -5.33 -21.91 14.92
C SER A 39 -5.30 -20.47 14.37
N PRO A 40 -5.39 -19.44 15.22
CA PRO A 40 -5.34 -18.04 14.80
C PRO A 40 -4.11 -17.70 13.95
N SER A 41 -2.95 -18.26 14.29
CA SER A 41 -1.69 -18.05 13.55
C SER A 41 -1.74 -18.62 12.14
N VAL A 42 -2.28 -19.83 11.97
CA VAL A 42 -2.42 -20.48 10.65
C VAL A 42 -3.34 -19.65 9.75
N ARG A 43 -4.47 -19.18 10.30
CA ARG A 43 -5.39 -18.28 9.59
C ARG A 43 -4.70 -16.99 9.14
N LEU A 44 -3.94 -16.37 10.05
CA LEU A 44 -3.20 -15.15 9.73
C LEU A 44 -2.13 -15.38 8.66
N VAL A 45 -1.34 -16.44 8.76
CA VAL A 45 -0.32 -16.78 7.75
C VAL A 45 -0.96 -16.99 6.39
N ARG A 46 -2.07 -17.73 6.31
CA ARG A 46 -2.80 -17.91 5.05
C ARG A 46 -3.34 -16.59 4.51
N ALA A 47 -3.85 -15.71 5.37
CA ALA A 47 -4.37 -14.40 4.94
C ALA A 47 -3.27 -13.54 4.35
N LEU A 48 -2.11 -13.49 5.01
CA LEU A 48 -0.94 -12.77 4.53
C LEU A 48 -0.37 -13.41 3.26
N PHE A 49 -0.41 -14.74 3.14
CA PHE A 49 0.02 -15.42 1.92
C PHE A 49 -0.84 -14.99 0.74
N THR A 50 -2.17 -15.07 0.85
CA THR A 50 -3.07 -14.63 -0.21
C THR A 50 -2.86 -13.16 -0.56
N LEU A 51 -2.81 -12.28 0.44
CA LEU A 51 -2.67 -10.83 0.23
C LEU A 51 -1.34 -10.44 -0.42
N ASN A 52 -0.24 -11.12 -0.11
CA ASN A 52 1.11 -10.74 -0.60
C ASN A 52 1.55 -11.49 -1.85
N PHE A 53 1.08 -12.73 -2.06
CA PHE A 53 1.58 -13.61 -3.12
C PHE A 53 0.55 -13.93 -4.20
N LEU A 54 -0.75 -13.82 -3.90
CA LEU A 54 -1.82 -14.21 -4.84
C LEU A 54 -2.71 -13.04 -5.27
N ASN A 55 -2.58 -11.88 -4.64
CA ASN A 55 -3.41 -10.73 -4.93
C ASN A 55 -2.93 -10.03 -6.20
N CYS A 56 -3.54 -10.40 -7.33
CA CYS A 56 -3.30 -9.81 -8.64
C CYS A 56 -4.64 -9.32 -9.22
N SER A 57 -4.60 -8.31 -10.08
CA SER A 57 -5.76 -7.83 -10.84
C SER A 57 -5.36 -7.54 -12.29
N GLU A 58 -6.34 -7.33 -13.17
CA GLU A 58 -6.05 -6.97 -14.57
C GLU A 58 -5.20 -5.69 -14.69
N ASN A 59 -5.40 -4.74 -13.78
CA ASN A 59 -4.65 -3.48 -13.73
C ASN A 59 -3.30 -3.61 -13.01
N GLU A 60 -3.15 -4.63 -12.16
CA GLU A 60 -1.95 -4.88 -11.37
C GLU A 60 -1.67 -6.39 -11.37
N PRO A 61 -1.10 -6.90 -12.48
CA PRO A 61 -0.96 -8.34 -12.69
C PRO A 61 0.14 -8.95 -11.81
N ASP A 62 1.10 -8.15 -11.36
CA ASP A 62 2.19 -8.60 -10.52
C ASP A 62 1.78 -8.61 -9.03
N PRO A 63 1.96 -9.72 -8.31
CA PRO A 63 1.61 -9.78 -6.90
C PRO A 63 2.52 -8.85 -6.05
N PRO A 64 2.03 -8.36 -4.89
CA PRO A 64 2.77 -7.41 -4.05
C PRO A 64 4.20 -7.83 -3.68
N VAL A 65 4.45 -9.14 -3.53
CA VAL A 65 5.78 -9.68 -3.26
C VAL A 65 6.80 -9.31 -4.34
N LEU A 66 6.43 -9.35 -5.62
CA LEU A 66 7.34 -8.98 -6.70
C LEU A 66 7.66 -7.49 -6.64
N ARG A 67 6.66 -6.64 -6.37
CA ARG A 67 6.90 -5.22 -6.15
C ARG A 67 7.83 -4.97 -4.98
N HIS A 68 7.69 -5.69 -3.86
CA HIS A 68 8.55 -5.52 -2.69
C HIS A 68 10.03 -5.75 -3.02
N PHE A 69 10.35 -6.83 -3.74
CA PHE A 69 11.73 -7.18 -4.08
C PHE A 69 12.27 -6.49 -5.34
N HIS A 70 11.41 -6.09 -6.28
CA HIS A 70 11.81 -5.40 -7.51
C HIS A 70 11.84 -3.86 -7.36
N ASN A 71 11.61 -3.33 -6.16
CA ASN A 71 11.34 -1.90 -5.93
C ASN A 71 12.52 -0.93 -6.14
N SER A 72 13.61 -1.36 -6.75
CA SER A 72 14.70 -0.47 -7.16
C SER A 72 14.53 0.09 -8.58
N ALA A 73 13.69 -0.53 -9.43
CA ALA A 73 13.54 -0.13 -10.84
C ALA A 73 12.18 0.50 -11.20
N ARG A 74 11.06 0.04 -10.61
CA ARG A 74 9.71 0.47 -11.01
C ARG A 74 9.21 1.79 -10.40
N ALA A 75 9.76 2.19 -9.25
CA ALA A 75 9.42 3.48 -8.64
C ALA A 75 10.11 4.67 -9.34
N LYS A 76 11.11 4.39 -10.18
CA LYS A 76 11.73 5.41 -11.03
C LYS A 76 10.89 5.49 -12.29
N LEU A 77 10.16 6.59 -12.43
CA LEU A 77 9.55 6.95 -13.71
C LEU A 77 10.62 6.90 -14.80
N THR A 78 10.41 6.07 -15.83
CA THR A 78 11.33 6.01 -16.99
C THR A 78 11.23 7.27 -17.85
N GLU A 79 10.04 7.88 -17.83
CA GLU A 79 9.75 9.17 -18.41
C GLU A 79 9.19 10.07 -17.31
N HIS A 80 9.75 11.27 -17.16
CA HIS A 80 9.32 12.25 -16.17
C HIS A 80 8.46 13.31 -16.86
N PRO A 81 7.14 13.08 -17.03
CA PRO A 81 6.27 14.04 -17.68
C PRO A 81 6.30 15.38 -16.94
N LEU A 82 6.26 16.45 -17.71
CA LEU A 82 6.22 17.81 -17.22
C LEU A 82 4.83 18.13 -16.65
N VAL A 83 4.77 18.47 -15.37
CA VAL A 83 3.54 18.79 -14.64
C VAL A 83 3.58 20.21 -14.09
N PHE A 84 2.40 20.85 -14.06
CA PHE A 84 2.21 22.10 -13.34
C PHE A 84 1.71 21.81 -11.93
N THR A 85 2.29 22.47 -10.93
CA THR A 85 1.93 22.31 -9.53
C THR A 85 1.20 23.55 -9.04
N LYS A 86 0.10 23.34 -8.30
CA LYS A 86 -0.61 24.44 -7.64
C LYS A 86 -0.06 24.62 -6.23
N GLU A 87 0.49 25.78 -5.94
CA GLU A 87 0.85 26.13 -4.57
C GLU A 87 -0.41 26.39 -3.75
N LEU A 88 -0.49 25.74 -2.59
CA LEU A 88 -1.71 25.79 -1.78
C LEU A 88 -1.93 27.16 -1.13
N ASP A 89 -0.86 27.82 -0.68
CA ASP A 89 -0.94 29.09 0.04
C ASP A 89 -1.18 30.28 -0.88
N SER A 90 -0.52 30.29 -2.05
CA SER A 90 -0.60 31.39 -3.02
C SER A 90 -1.64 31.17 -4.12
N LEU A 91 -2.21 29.96 -4.22
CA LEU A 91 -3.07 29.47 -5.31
C LEU A 91 -2.46 29.58 -6.71
N LYS A 92 -1.19 29.96 -6.81
CA LYS A 92 -0.47 30.14 -8.07
C LYS A 92 -0.12 28.79 -8.66
N ILE A 93 -0.29 28.66 -9.98
CA ILE A 93 0.16 27.50 -10.74
C ILE A 93 1.59 27.78 -11.19
N THR A 94 2.53 26.90 -10.85
CA THR A 94 3.96 26.99 -11.18
C THR A 94 4.42 25.76 -11.96
N GLY A 95 5.50 25.90 -12.75
CA GLY A 95 6.04 24.83 -13.59
C GLY A 95 6.30 25.28 -15.04
N PRO A 96 6.51 24.33 -15.97
CA PRO A 96 6.42 22.88 -15.75
C PRO A 96 7.64 22.29 -15.00
N TYR A 97 7.41 21.29 -14.15
CA TYR A 97 8.45 20.51 -13.47
C TYR A 97 8.36 19.04 -13.84
N PRO A 98 9.49 18.31 -13.93
CA PRO A 98 9.45 16.86 -14.10
C PRO A 98 8.78 16.20 -12.89
N LEU A 99 7.83 15.28 -13.13
CA LEU A 99 7.26 14.45 -12.06
C LEU A 99 8.35 13.54 -11.49
N ILE A 100 8.57 13.62 -10.17
CA ILE A 100 9.60 12.84 -9.45
C ILE A 100 9.11 11.46 -9.03
#